data_AF-A0A653LTZ8-F1
#
_entry.id   AF-A0A653LTZ8-F1
#
_cell.length_a   1.000
_cell.length_b   1.000
_cell.length_c   1.000
_cell.angle_alpha   90.00
_cell.angle_beta   90.00
_cell.angle_gamma   90.00
#
_symmetry.space_group_name_H-M   'P 1'
#
loop_
_entity.id
_entity.type
_entity.pdbx_description
1 polymer ?
#
loop_
_entity_poly.entity_id
_entity_poly.type
_entity_poly.pdbx_seq_one_letter_code
_entity_poly.pdbx_strand_id
1 'polypeptide(L)'
;MTTPTPEQLAEMVGLGTLDPILNHWTSALGCVAWVEKSDRRCGRDAPGYLCGRHETVARRRWEKHVEREAVKREKRTADRARNLPGWKAELARVEAEINRLDPPRPADYDRAAIGGQVHPSITKQRRAFMSDTRIQKMAALTRRHEQLTRMIGADT
;
A
#
# COMPACT_ATOMS: atom_id res chain seq x y z
N MET A 1 23.59 9.19 -9.61
CA MET A 1 22.97 7.89 -9.92
C MET A 1 23.65 6.85 -9.05
N THR A 2 22.91 6.14 -8.22
CA THR A 2 23.50 5.11 -7.33
C THR A 2 23.94 3.93 -8.19
N THR A 3 25.21 3.55 -8.08
CA THR A 3 25.72 2.34 -8.73
C THR A 3 24.99 1.13 -8.14
N PRO A 4 24.38 0.26 -8.97
CA PRO A 4 23.65 -0.90 -8.46
C PRO A 4 24.61 -1.87 -7.76
N THR A 5 24.13 -2.51 -6.70
CA THR A 5 24.90 -3.59 -6.07
C THR A 5 24.94 -4.83 -6.98
N PRO A 6 25.92 -5.73 -6.80
CA PRO A 6 25.97 -6.98 -7.54
C PRO A 6 24.69 -7.82 -7.41
N GLU A 7 24.02 -7.80 -6.26
CA GLU A 7 22.74 -8.47 -6.03
C GLU A 7 21.62 -7.85 -6.88
N GLN A 8 21.50 -6.52 -6.89
CA GLN A 8 20.50 -5.81 -7.69
C GLN A 8 20.66 -6.08 -9.18
N LEU A 9 21.91 -6.20 -9.66
CA LEU A 9 22.17 -6.62 -11.04
C LEU A 9 21.74 -8.08 -11.27
N ALA A 10 22.01 -8.98 -10.34
CA ALA A 10 21.59 -10.38 -10.45
C ALA A 10 20.07 -10.52 -10.53
N GLU A 11 19.30 -9.75 -9.75
CA GLU A 11 17.84 -9.72 -9.79
C GLU A 11 17.28 -9.33 -11.16
N MET A 12 17.97 -8.48 -11.92
CA MET A 12 17.51 -8.07 -13.26
C MET A 12 17.50 -9.20 -14.31
N VAL A 13 18.25 -10.28 -14.06
CA VAL A 13 18.49 -11.36 -15.03
C VAL A 13 18.32 -12.76 -14.47
N GLY A 14 18.23 -12.93 -13.16
CA GLY A 14 17.85 -14.18 -12.51
C GLY A 14 16.33 -14.36 -12.53
N LEU A 15 15.84 -15.55 -12.88
CA LEU A 15 14.51 -15.94 -12.44
C LEU A 15 14.56 -15.98 -10.91
N GLY A 16 13.66 -15.26 -10.24
CA GLY A 16 13.55 -15.06 -8.79
C GLY A 16 13.40 -16.35 -7.97
N THR A 17 14.39 -17.23 -8.08
CA THR A 17 14.58 -18.46 -7.35
C THR A 17 15.90 -18.28 -6.62
N LEU A 18 15.81 -17.50 -5.53
CA LEU A 18 16.66 -17.75 -4.38
C LEU A 18 16.69 -19.26 -4.15
N ASP A 19 17.86 -19.80 -3.87
CA ASP A 19 17.97 -21.21 -3.49
C ASP A 19 16.96 -21.48 -2.34
N PRO A 20 15.97 -22.36 -2.51
CA PRO A 20 14.89 -22.52 -1.53
C PRO A 20 15.37 -22.95 -0.14
N ILE A 21 16.63 -23.42 -0.04
CA ILE A 21 17.25 -23.83 1.22
C ILE A 21 18.04 -22.68 1.86
N LEU A 22 18.66 -21.80 1.06
CA LEU A 22 19.64 -20.82 1.54
C LEU A 22 19.16 -19.36 1.47
N ASN A 23 18.06 -19.06 0.76
CA ASN A 23 17.49 -17.72 0.63
C ASN A 23 18.51 -16.60 0.27
N HIS A 24 19.63 -16.96 -0.34
CA HIS A 24 20.64 -16.04 -0.84
C HIS A 24 21.23 -16.55 -2.15
N TRP A 25 21.74 -15.65 -2.98
CA TRP A 25 22.50 -16.02 -4.18
C TRP A 25 23.85 -16.59 -3.75
N THR A 26 24.23 -17.80 -4.20
CA THR A 26 25.60 -18.32 -4.03
C THR A 26 26.38 -18.14 -5.33
N SER A 27 27.47 -17.39 -5.28
CA SER A 27 28.43 -17.28 -6.39
C SER A 27 29.19 -18.59 -6.63
N ALA A 28 29.13 -19.53 -5.68
CA ALA A 28 29.81 -20.84 -5.74
C ALA A 28 29.35 -21.73 -6.91
N LEU A 29 28.22 -21.43 -7.54
CA LEU A 29 27.64 -22.20 -8.65
C LEU A 29 27.79 -21.51 -10.02
N GLY A 30 28.59 -20.44 -10.10
CA GLY A 30 28.79 -19.65 -11.31
C GLY A 30 27.63 -18.70 -11.61
N CYS A 31 27.49 -18.33 -12.88
CA CYS A 31 26.57 -17.28 -13.31
C CYS A 31 25.10 -17.68 -13.13
N VAL A 32 24.37 -16.88 -12.34
CA VAL A 32 22.97 -17.14 -11.94
C VAL A 32 21.92 -16.71 -12.97
N ALA A 33 22.33 -16.04 -14.05
CA ALA A 33 21.42 -15.52 -15.06
C ALA A 33 20.61 -16.63 -15.74
N TRP A 34 19.31 -16.39 -15.94
CA TRP A 34 18.43 -17.28 -16.70
C TRP A 34 18.57 -17.01 -18.20
N VAL A 35 18.74 -18.07 -18.98
CA VAL A 35 18.83 -18.01 -20.43
C VAL A 35 17.57 -18.61 -21.02
N GLU A 36 16.59 -17.75 -21.34
CA GLU A 36 15.26 -18.13 -21.87
C GLU A 36 15.35 -19.10 -23.05
N LYS A 37 16.26 -18.85 -24.01
CA LYS A 37 16.42 -19.69 -25.20
C LYS A 37 16.70 -21.17 -24.87
N SER A 38 17.42 -21.43 -23.79
CA SER A 38 17.81 -22.78 -23.38
C SER A 38 17.13 -23.22 -22.08
N ASP A 39 16.17 -22.44 -21.61
CA ASP A 39 15.39 -22.63 -20.38
C ASP A 39 16.23 -23.15 -19.20
N ARG A 40 17.38 -22.51 -18.97
CA ARG A 40 18.33 -22.92 -17.93
C ARG A 40 19.14 -21.75 -17.40
N ARG A 41 19.74 -21.95 -16.23
CA ARG A 41 20.78 -21.06 -15.69
C ARG A 41 22.04 -21.12 -16.55
N CYS A 42 22.73 -19.99 -16.66
CA CYS A 42 23.96 -19.88 -17.45
C CYS A 42 25.07 -20.81 -16.90
N GLY A 43 25.32 -20.78 -15.59
CA GLY A 43 26.28 -21.64 -14.91
C GLY A 43 27.75 -21.43 -15.29
N ARG A 44 28.08 -20.40 -16.07
CA ARG A 44 29.47 -20.07 -16.43
C ARG A 44 30.20 -19.50 -15.23
N ASP A 45 31.47 -19.85 -15.06
CA ASP A 45 32.33 -19.27 -14.03
C ASP A 45 32.27 -17.74 -14.03
N ALA A 46 32.09 -17.20 -12.83
CA ALA A 46 31.91 -15.78 -12.61
C ALA A 46 32.64 -15.40 -11.31
N PRO A 47 33.33 -14.25 -11.26
CA PRO A 47 33.97 -13.76 -10.04
C PRO A 47 32.95 -13.29 -8.97
N GLY A 48 31.66 -13.30 -9.31
CA GLY A 48 30.53 -12.96 -8.43
C GLY A 48 29.27 -13.68 -8.94
N TYR A 49 28.11 -13.03 -8.89
CA TYR A 49 26.85 -13.66 -9.32
C TYR A 49 26.70 -13.79 -10.84
N LEU A 50 27.36 -12.93 -11.62
CA LEU A 50 27.17 -12.83 -13.08
C LEU A 50 28.50 -12.91 -13.83
N CYS A 51 28.50 -13.60 -14.97
CA CYS A 51 29.61 -13.49 -15.92
C CYS A 51 29.51 -12.16 -16.67
N GLY A 52 30.62 -11.65 -17.22
CA GLY A 52 30.68 -10.30 -17.82
C GLY A 52 29.63 -10.03 -18.91
N ARG A 53 29.20 -11.07 -19.65
CA ARG A 53 28.09 -10.95 -20.62
C ARG A 53 26.77 -10.61 -19.93
N HIS A 54 26.41 -11.35 -18.88
CA HIS A 54 25.15 -11.15 -18.17
C HIS A 54 25.19 -9.93 -17.26
N GLU A 55 26.35 -9.56 -16.75
CA GLU A 55 26.53 -8.29 -16.05
C GLU A 55 26.22 -7.08 -16.96
N THR A 56 26.71 -7.11 -18.21
CA THR A 56 26.41 -6.06 -19.19
C THR A 56 24.90 -5.98 -19.50
N VAL A 57 24.22 -7.13 -19.63
CA VAL A 57 22.77 -7.17 -19.84
C VAL A 57 22.02 -6.67 -18.61
N ALA A 58 22.42 -7.10 -17.42
CA ALA A 58 21.84 -6.67 -16.16
C ALA A 58 21.93 -5.15 -15.98
N ARG A 59 23.10 -4.56 -16.26
CA ARG A 59 23.30 -3.11 -16.18
C ARG A 59 22.37 -2.34 -17.12
N ARG A 60 22.25 -2.78 -18.38
CA ARG A 60 21.30 -2.18 -19.34
C ARG A 60 19.85 -2.33 -18.90
N ARG A 61 19.47 -3.46 -18.30
CA ARG A 61 18.13 -3.66 -17.74
C ARG A 61 17.88 -2.78 -16.53
N TRP A 62 18.88 -2.63 -15.66
CA TRP A 62 18.84 -1.76 -14.48
C TRP A 62 18.61 -0.30 -14.87
N GLU A 63 19.36 0.22 -15.85
CA GLU A 63 19.18 1.59 -16.35
C GLU A 63 17.74 1.83 -16.82
N LYS A 64 17.19 0.91 -17.63
CA LYS A 64 15.79 0.96 -18.07
C LYS A 64 14.81 0.84 -16.92
N HIS A 65 15.12 0.04 -15.91
CA HIS A 65 14.29 -0.11 -14.71
C HIS A 65 14.23 1.21 -13.93
N VAL A 66 15.39 1.83 -13.68
CA VAL A 66 15.48 3.13 -13.00
C VAL A 66 14.71 4.22 -13.76
N GLU A 67 14.84 4.28 -15.08
CA GLU A 67 14.07 5.22 -15.91
C GLU A 67 12.56 4.99 -15.78
N ARG A 68 12.11 3.73 -15.89
CA ARG A 68 10.69 3.38 -15.72
C ARG A 68 10.17 3.73 -14.33
N GLU A 69 10.94 3.46 -13.29
CA GLU A 69 10.55 3.77 -11.91
C GLU A 69 10.50 5.28 -11.67
N ALA A 70 11.41 6.06 -12.29
CA ALA A 70 11.36 7.51 -12.26
C ALA A 70 10.08 8.04 -12.91
N VAL A 71 9.74 7.57 -14.12
CA VAL A 71 8.50 7.95 -14.82
C VAL A 71 7.26 7.53 -14.03
N LYS A 72 7.24 6.32 -13.45
CA LYS A 72 6.12 5.88 -12.60
C LYS A 72 6.01 6.73 -11.34
N ARG A 73 7.12 7.13 -10.72
CA ARG A 73 7.12 8.01 -9.55
C ARG A 73 6.54 9.37 -9.92
N GLU A 74 6.98 9.97 -11.02
CA GLU A 74 6.47 11.25 -11.51
C GLU A 74 4.97 11.19 -11.81
N LYS A 75 4.51 10.13 -12.50
CA LYS A 75 3.08 9.91 -12.73
C LYS A 75 2.30 9.79 -11.44
N ARG A 76 2.77 9.00 -10.48
CA ARG A 76 2.13 8.87 -9.15
C ARG A 76 2.05 10.21 -8.42
N THR A 77 3.11 11.02 -8.47
CA THR A 77 3.10 12.36 -7.85
C THR A 77 2.14 13.31 -8.55
N ALA A 78 2.06 13.28 -9.89
CA ALA A 78 1.15 14.11 -10.66
C ALA A 78 -0.31 13.70 -10.46
N ASP A 79 -0.60 12.39 -10.50
CA ASP A 79 -1.91 11.83 -10.22
C ASP A 79 -2.34 12.17 -8.78
N ARG A 80 -1.43 12.09 -7.81
CA ARG A 80 -1.70 12.50 -6.44
C ARG A 80 -2.03 13.98 -6.36
N ALA A 81 -1.22 14.85 -6.95
CA ALA A 81 -1.46 16.30 -6.95
C ALA A 81 -2.83 16.65 -7.54
N ARG A 82 -3.23 15.96 -8.62
CA ARG A 82 -4.54 16.12 -9.25
C ARG A 82 -5.70 15.66 -8.36
N ASN A 83 -5.57 14.52 -7.70
CA ASN A 83 -6.67 13.89 -6.95
C ASN A 83 -6.77 14.34 -5.48
N LEU A 84 -5.68 14.83 -4.89
CA LEU A 84 -5.60 15.21 -3.48
C LEU A 84 -6.68 16.22 -3.06
N PRO A 85 -6.98 17.29 -3.82
CA PRO A 85 -8.07 18.20 -3.47
C PRO A 85 -9.43 17.50 -3.44
N GLY A 86 -9.68 16.58 -4.38
CA GLY A 86 -10.90 15.79 -4.44
C GLY A 86 -11.05 14.87 -3.23
N TRP A 87 -9.98 14.17 -2.83
CA TRP A 87 -9.99 13.33 -1.65
C TRP A 87 -10.22 14.12 -0.36
N LYS A 88 -9.60 15.31 -0.22
CA LYS A 88 -9.84 16.19 0.93
C LYS A 88 -11.28 16.70 0.98
N ALA A 89 -11.84 17.10 -0.15
CA ALA A 89 -13.23 17.55 -0.22
C ALA A 89 -14.21 16.40 0.11
N GLU A 90 -13.92 15.19 -0.35
CA GLU A 90 -14.72 14.01 0.00
C GLU A 90 -14.61 13.66 1.48
N LEU A 91 -13.40 13.73 2.06
CA LEU A 91 -13.18 13.50 3.49
C LEU A 91 -14.04 14.45 4.33
N ALA A 92 -14.02 15.75 4.01
CA ALA A 92 -14.85 16.74 4.70
C ALA A 92 -16.36 16.44 4.59
N ARG A 93 -16.83 15.92 3.44
CA ARG A 93 -18.24 15.50 3.28
C ARG A 93 -18.57 14.28 4.13
N VAL A 94 -17.68 13.29 4.17
CA VAL A 94 -17.84 12.08 4.99
C VAL A 94 -17.83 12.44 6.48
N GLU A 95 -16.92 13.28 6.93
CA GLU A 95 -16.86 13.78 8.31
C GLU A 95 -18.13 14.55 8.69
N ALA A 96 -18.63 15.43 7.83
CA ALA A 96 -19.88 16.15 8.06
C ALA A 96 -21.08 15.20 8.18
N GLU A 97 -21.14 14.15 7.36
CA GLU A 97 -22.21 13.15 7.42
C GLU A 97 -22.10 12.26 8.67
N ILE A 98 -20.89 11.89 9.08
CA ILE A 98 -20.66 11.19 10.35
C ILE A 98 -21.15 12.07 11.52
N ASN A 99 -20.75 13.34 11.57
CA ASN A 99 -21.17 14.28 12.62
C ASN A 99 -22.69 14.51 12.62
N ARG A 100 -23.36 14.44 11.46
CA ARG A 100 -24.83 14.50 11.37
C ARG A 100 -25.49 13.25 11.94
N LEU A 101 -24.89 12.07 11.72
CA LEU A 101 -25.44 10.79 12.16
C LEU A 101 -25.06 10.43 13.60
N ASP A 102 -23.95 10.94 14.11
CA ASP A 102 -23.50 10.76 15.48
C ASP A 102 -22.90 12.07 15.97
N PRO A 103 -23.77 13.04 16.38
CA PRO A 103 -23.29 14.32 16.84
C PRO A 103 -22.48 14.13 18.13
N PRO A 104 -21.39 14.90 18.31
CA PRO A 104 -20.62 14.84 19.54
C PRO A 104 -21.55 15.11 20.73
N ARG A 105 -21.41 14.27 21.76
CA ARG A 105 -22.24 14.40 22.96
C ARG A 105 -21.92 15.73 23.67
N PRO A 106 -22.95 16.48 24.11
CA PRO A 106 -22.74 17.66 24.95
C PRO A 106 -21.91 17.29 26.19
N ALA A 107 -21.04 18.20 26.65
CA ALA A 107 -20.17 17.95 27.81
C ALA A 107 -20.96 17.72 29.12
N ASP A 108 -22.21 18.17 29.14
CA ASP A 108 -23.23 18.11 30.18
C ASP A 108 -24.10 16.82 30.12
N TYR A 109 -23.70 15.83 29.31
CA TYR A 109 -24.41 14.55 29.21
C TYR A 109 -24.17 13.67 30.45
N ASP A 110 -25.09 13.72 31.41
CA ASP A 110 -25.01 12.95 32.65
C ASP A 110 -25.15 11.43 32.42
N ARG A 111 -24.09 10.69 32.76
CA ARG A 111 -24.02 9.23 32.65
C ARG A 111 -24.93 8.53 33.66
N ALA A 112 -25.26 9.17 34.78
CA ALA A 112 -26.17 8.63 35.80
C ALA A 112 -27.63 8.55 35.29
N ALA A 113 -28.04 9.46 34.41
CA ALA A 113 -29.37 9.47 33.79
C ALA A 113 -29.61 8.31 32.80
N ILE A 114 -28.57 7.59 32.39
CA ILE A 114 -28.63 6.52 31.37
C ILE A 114 -28.85 5.14 31.98
N GLY A 115 -28.46 4.93 33.24
CA GLY A 115 -28.58 3.64 33.94
C GLY A 115 -29.91 3.42 34.67
N GLY A 116 -30.76 4.44 34.78
CA GLY A 116 -32.05 4.38 35.48
C GLY A 116 -33.24 4.06 34.58
N GLN A 117 -34.47 4.15 35.13
CA GLN A 117 -35.70 4.05 34.34
C GLN A 117 -35.76 5.21 33.32
N VAL A 118 -35.37 4.93 32.09
CA VAL A 118 -35.46 5.86 30.97
C VAL A 118 -36.88 5.91 30.43
N HIS A 119 -37.36 7.13 30.13
CA HIS A 119 -38.68 7.33 29.55
C HIS A 119 -38.83 6.54 28.22
N PRO A 120 -39.99 5.93 27.91
CA PRO A 120 -40.17 5.13 26.70
C PRO A 120 -39.83 5.85 25.39
N SER A 121 -39.98 7.18 25.33
CA SER A 121 -39.56 7.98 24.16
C SER A 121 -38.04 7.94 23.92
N ILE A 122 -37.24 7.91 24.99
CA ILE A 122 -35.78 7.78 24.93
C ILE A 122 -35.41 6.38 24.42
N THR A 123 -36.10 5.34 24.91
CA THR A 123 -35.90 3.96 24.45
C THR A 123 -36.27 3.81 22.97
N LYS A 124 -37.38 4.42 22.52
CA LYS A 124 -37.79 4.45 21.12
C LYS A 124 -36.79 5.20 20.25
N GLN A 125 -36.29 6.35 20.71
CA GLN A 125 -35.27 7.14 20.02
C GLN A 125 -33.95 6.36 19.88
N ARG A 126 -33.53 5.62 20.91
CA ARG A 126 -32.34 4.74 20.86
C ARG A 126 -32.50 3.61 19.86
N ARG A 127 -33.66 2.94 19.83
CA ARG A 127 -33.94 1.88 18.83
C ARG A 127 -33.92 2.43 17.40
N ALA A 128 -34.48 3.62 17.18
CA ALA A 128 -34.43 4.29 15.89
C ALA A 128 -32.99 4.72 15.51
N PHE A 129 -32.17 5.12 16.48
CA PHE A 129 -30.75 5.40 16.28
C PHE A 129 -29.94 4.12 15.95
N MET A 130 -30.34 2.96 16.45
CA MET A 130 -29.72 1.67 16.15
C MET A 130 -30.41 0.91 15.01
N SER A 131 -31.15 1.59 14.12
CA SER A 131 -31.73 0.92 12.95
C SER A 131 -30.63 0.32 12.07
N ASP A 132 -30.83 -0.89 11.57
CA ASP A 132 -29.85 -1.61 10.72
C ASP A 132 -29.36 -0.79 9.53
N THR A 133 -30.26 -0.03 8.89
CA THR A 133 -29.93 0.85 7.76
C THR A 133 -28.96 1.96 8.15
N ARG A 134 -29.14 2.54 9.34
CA ARG A 134 -28.24 3.57 9.90
C ARG A 134 -26.89 2.96 10.31
N ILE A 135 -26.88 1.77 10.89
CA ILE A 135 -25.66 1.04 11.25
C ILE A 135 -24.84 0.72 9.98
N GLN A 136 -25.49 0.19 8.94
CA GLN A 136 -24.84 -0.09 7.65
C GLN A 136 -24.25 1.17 7.01
N LYS A 137 -25.01 2.28 7.04
CA LYS A 137 -24.54 3.56 6.53
C LYS A 137 -23.34 4.09 7.32
N MET A 138 -23.40 4.03 8.65
CA MET A 138 -22.28 4.44 9.51
C MET A 138 -21.03 3.62 9.21
N ALA A 139 -21.15 2.29 9.15
CA ALA A 139 -20.03 1.41 8.83
C ALA A 139 -19.41 1.71 7.45
N ALA A 140 -20.22 2.05 6.45
CA ALA A 140 -19.73 2.46 5.14
C ALA A 140 -18.96 3.79 5.19
N LEU A 141 -19.48 4.78 5.92
CA LEU A 141 -18.82 6.08 6.10
C LEU A 141 -17.49 5.94 6.85
N THR A 142 -17.44 5.14 7.92
CA THR A 142 -16.21 4.89 8.67
C THR A 142 -15.14 4.23 7.80
N ARG A 143 -15.48 3.19 7.02
CA ARG A 143 -14.53 2.57 6.08
C ARG A 143 -14.03 3.57 5.04
N ARG A 144 -14.91 4.44 4.53
CA ARG A 144 -14.53 5.45 3.53
C ARG A 144 -13.62 6.52 4.13
N HIS A 145 -13.91 6.96 5.36
CA HIS A 145 -13.06 7.86 6.12
C HIS A 145 -11.65 7.27 6.28
N GLU A 146 -11.53 6.05 6.81
CA GLU A 146 -10.24 5.36 6.95
C GLU A 146 -9.48 5.21 5.62
N GLN A 147 -10.20 4.88 4.54
CA GLN A 147 -9.61 4.79 3.21
C GLN A 147 -9.06 6.14 2.74
N LEU A 148 -9.82 7.22 2.87
CA LEU A 148 -9.40 8.57 2.50
C LEU A 148 -8.23 9.05 3.35
N THR A 149 -8.28 8.85 4.67
CA THR A 149 -7.17 9.15 5.58
C THR A 149 -5.92 8.37 5.21
N ARG A 150 -6.03 7.09 4.82
CA ARG A 150 -4.88 6.30 4.35
C ARG A 150 -4.31 6.84 3.03
N MET A 151 -5.17 7.15 2.06
CA MET A 151 -4.73 7.71 0.77
C MET A 151 -4.06 9.08 0.93
N ILE A 152 -4.52 9.89 1.89
CA ILE A 152 -3.97 11.21 2.21
C ILE A 152 -2.71 11.10 3.09
N GLY A 153 -2.73 10.23 4.10
CA GLY A 153 -1.73 10.13 5.18
C GLY A 153 -0.58 9.16 4.94
N ALA A 154 -0.60 8.30 3.90
CA ALA A 154 0.54 7.44 3.53
C ALA A 154 1.83 8.18 3.11
N ASP A 155 1.89 9.51 3.30
CA ASP A 155 3.00 10.40 2.95
C ASP A 155 3.50 11.27 4.14
N THR A 156 3.06 11.03 5.38
CA THR A 156 3.66 11.59 6.61
C THR A 156 4.41 10.51 7.37
#